data_AF-A0A966R6H8-F1
#
_entry.id   AF-A0A966R6H8-F1
#
_cell.length_a   1.000
_cell.length_b   1.000
_cell.length_c   1.000
_cell.angle_alpha   90.00
_cell.angle_beta   90.00
_cell.angle_gamma   90.00
#
_symmetry.space_group_name_H-M   'P 1'
#
loop_
_entity.id
_entity.type
_entity.pdbx_description
1 polymer ?
#
loop_
_entity_poly.entity_id
_entity_poly.type
_entity_poly.pdbx_seq_one_letter_code
_entity_poly.pdbx_strand_id
1 'polypeptide(L)'
;GDEGIASLAKNHPEMQSVKTFMQASPHGYHMFFIHPGNDVKSFPILPKVDVKADGGYIVLHPSKIDGEQYKILVDTELVSCPGWIARGEGVRDDPEPEQATGSEKPKWVSDLILHGSSSGRRNEDAARLVGYFWNKGVGKDIIEQIISPWAERCKPPFDLRELRVVIRSICSYQQNARSHGVLDPPVMTSSAMSTTPPWSVSARPPPLIHS
;
A
#
# COMPACT_ATOMS: atom_id res chain seq x y z
N GLY A 1 -14.61 -3.75 -5.02
CA GLY A 1 -15.76 -4.67 -4.90
C GLY A 1 -15.50 -5.76 -3.88
N ASP A 2 -16.24 -6.86 -3.95
CA ASP A 2 -16.26 -7.92 -2.93
C ASP A 2 -14.90 -8.59 -2.69
N GLU A 3 -14.08 -8.76 -3.75
CA GLU A 3 -12.71 -9.29 -3.61
C GLU A 3 -11.83 -8.41 -2.71
N GLY A 4 -11.96 -7.08 -2.82
CA GLY A 4 -11.23 -6.14 -1.97
C GLY A 4 -11.71 -6.16 -0.52
N ILE A 5 -13.01 -6.39 -0.30
CA ILE A 5 -13.56 -6.57 1.05
C ILE A 5 -13.02 -7.86 1.68
N ALA A 6 -13.01 -8.97 0.93
CA ALA A 6 -12.43 -10.23 1.39
C ALA A 6 -10.94 -10.08 1.72
N SER A 7 -10.21 -9.34 0.89
CA SER A 7 -8.79 -9.03 1.10
C SER A 7 -8.54 -8.21 2.38
N LEU A 8 -9.36 -7.18 2.63
CA LEU A 8 -9.33 -6.42 3.88
C LEU A 8 -9.69 -7.30 5.09
N ALA A 9 -10.76 -8.09 5.01
CA ALA A 9 -11.19 -8.97 6.09
C ALA A 9 -10.14 -10.01 6.49
N LYS A 10 -9.39 -10.54 5.50
CA LYS A 10 -8.34 -11.53 5.72
C LYS A 10 -7.10 -10.93 6.38
N ASN A 11 -6.65 -9.76 5.91
CA ASN A 11 -5.35 -9.20 6.30
C ASN A 11 -5.45 -8.16 7.43
N HIS A 12 -6.59 -7.47 7.52
CA HIS A 12 -6.86 -6.40 8.47
C HIS A 12 -8.31 -6.49 9.00
N PRO A 13 -8.66 -7.55 9.74
CA PRO A 13 -10.02 -7.77 10.25
C PRO A 13 -10.52 -6.62 11.13
N GLU A 14 -9.63 -5.87 11.79
CA GLU A 14 -9.96 -4.67 12.56
C GLU A 14 -10.73 -3.62 11.73
N MET A 15 -10.49 -3.57 10.41
CA MET A 15 -11.14 -2.62 9.51
C MET A 15 -12.65 -2.83 9.40
N GLN A 16 -13.18 -4.02 9.73
CA GLN A 16 -14.62 -4.28 9.76
C GLN A 16 -15.35 -3.47 10.84
N SER A 17 -14.62 -3.08 11.89
CA SER A 17 -15.16 -2.29 13.00
C SER A 17 -14.97 -0.78 12.83
N VAL A 18 -14.14 -0.37 11.86
CA VAL A 18 -13.80 1.04 11.63
C VAL A 18 -14.98 1.74 10.97
N LYS A 19 -15.48 2.79 11.62
CA LYS A 19 -16.52 3.67 11.09
C LYS A 19 -15.87 4.98 10.65
N THR A 20 -15.91 5.25 9.36
CA THR A 20 -15.44 6.49 8.76
C THR A 20 -16.34 6.85 7.59
N PHE A 21 -16.17 8.03 6.99
CA PHE A 21 -16.93 8.39 5.80
C PHE A 21 -16.71 7.35 4.69
N MET A 22 -17.79 6.88 4.07
CA MET A 22 -17.75 5.86 3.02
C MET A 22 -18.71 6.18 1.89
N GLN A 23 -18.28 5.89 0.66
CA GLN A 23 -19.16 5.92 -0.51
C GLN A 23 -19.04 4.63 -1.32
N ALA A 24 -20.13 4.25 -1.97
CA ALA A 24 -20.14 3.29 -3.06
C ALA A 24 -19.69 3.98 -4.36
N SER A 25 -18.91 3.26 -5.16
CA SER A 25 -18.57 3.59 -6.54
C SER A 25 -19.12 2.52 -7.48
N PRO A 26 -19.19 2.77 -8.80
CA PRO A 26 -19.53 1.76 -9.80
C PRO A 26 -18.75 0.43 -9.66
N HIS A 27 -17.50 0.50 -9.18
CA HIS A 27 -16.57 -0.63 -9.14
C HIS A 27 -16.27 -1.12 -7.71
N GLY A 28 -16.95 -0.58 -6.68
CA GLY A 28 -16.72 -0.97 -5.30
C GLY A 28 -17.03 0.11 -4.27
N TYR A 29 -16.10 0.31 -3.34
CA TYR A 29 -16.30 1.15 -2.16
C TYR A 29 -15.05 1.97 -1.90
N HIS A 30 -15.21 3.21 -1.45
CA HIS A 30 -14.11 4.03 -0.95
C HIS A 30 -14.33 4.29 0.54
N MET A 31 -13.28 4.07 1.34
CA MET A 31 -13.19 4.47 2.73
C MET A 31 -12.24 5.66 2.83
N PHE A 32 -12.63 6.69 3.58
CA PHE A 32 -11.87 7.92 3.69
C PHE A 32 -11.24 8.05 5.06
N PHE A 33 -10.03 8.59 5.13
CA PHE A 33 -9.29 8.76 6.38
C PHE A 33 -8.63 10.13 6.40
N ILE A 34 -8.40 10.66 7.60
CA ILE A 34 -7.58 11.86 7.79
C ILE A 34 -6.16 11.54 7.31
N HIS A 35 -5.64 12.38 6.41
CA HIS A 35 -4.28 12.26 5.92
C HIS A 35 -3.28 12.37 7.09
N PRO A 36 -2.29 11.46 7.20
CA PRO A 36 -1.42 11.39 8.39
C PRO A 36 -0.38 12.52 8.48
N GLY A 37 -0.29 13.39 7.46
CA GLY A 37 0.55 14.59 7.46
C GLY A 37 2.01 14.36 7.02
N ASN A 38 2.44 13.10 6.91
CA ASN A 38 3.65 12.71 6.17
C ASN A 38 3.30 12.37 4.71
N ASP A 39 4.30 12.33 3.82
CA ASP A 39 4.11 11.92 2.43
C ASP A 39 3.59 10.47 2.35
N VAL A 40 2.39 10.28 1.80
CA VAL A 40 1.78 8.97 1.53
C VAL A 40 1.47 8.90 0.05
N LYS A 41 2.22 8.08 -0.69
CA LYS A 41 1.95 7.87 -2.12
C LYS A 41 0.67 7.09 -2.33
N SER A 42 0.11 7.16 -3.53
CA SER A 42 -0.91 6.21 -3.98
C SER A 42 -0.27 4.89 -4.41
N PHE A 43 -0.77 3.75 -3.92
CA PHE A 43 -0.26 2.42 -4.25
C PHE A 43 -1.31 1.32 -3.97
N PRO A 44 -1.23 0.16 -4.65
CA PRO A 44 -1.99 -1.03 -4.25
C PRO A 44 -1.44 -1.55 -2.91
N ILE A 45 -2.30 -1.66 -1.90
CA ILE A 45 -1.89 -2.09 -0.56
C ILE A 45 -2.23 -3.56 -0.27
N LEU A 46 -3.32 -4.07 -0.84
CA LEU A 46 -3.69 -5.49 -0.79
C LEU A 46 -4.27 -5.88 -2.15
N PRO A 47 -4.41 -7.19 -2.46
CA PRO A 47 -5.17 -7.63 -3.61
C PRO A 47 -6.51 -6.89 -3.71
N LYS A 48 -6.73 -6.19 -4.84
CA LYS A 48 -7.95 -5.43 -5.14
C LYS A 48 -8.27 -4.28 -4.17
N VAL A 49 -7.29 -3.79 -3.43
CA VAL A 49 -7.40 -2.65 -2.51
C VAL A 49 -6.28 -1.65 -2.81
N ASP A 50 -6.66 -0.45 -3.20
CA ASP A 50 -5.75 0.64 -3.52
C ASP A 50 -5.84 1.76 -2.48
N VAL A 51 -4.68 2.31 -2.12
CA VAL A 51 -4.56 3.57 -1.40
C VAL A 51 -4.45 4.70 -2.42
N LYS A 52 -5.33 5.69 -2.30
CA LYS A 52 -5.26 6.96 -3.04
C LYS A 52 -4.95 8.08 -2.05
N ALA A 53 -3.76 8.65 -2.17
CA ALA A 53 -3.23 9.69 -1.30
C ALA A 53 -2.49 10.73 -2.18
N ASP A 54 -1.27 11.13 -1.83
CA ASP A 54 -0.52 12.17 -2.54
C ASP A 54 -0.36 11.85 -4.03
N GLY A 55 -0.68 12.84 -4.86
CA GLY A 55 -0.67 12.73 -6.32
C GLY A 55 -1.75 11.82 -6.92
N GLY A 56 -2.57 11.17 -6.09
CA GLY A 56 -3.74 10.41 -6.51
C GLY A 56 -5.01 11.25 -6.42
N TYR A 57 -6.04 10.79 -7.13
CA TYR A 57 -7.37 11.36 -7.02
C TYR A 57 -8.42 10.26 -7.07
N ILE A 58 -9.60 10.58 -6.55
CA ILE A 58 -10.81 9.78 -6.66
C ILE A 58 -11.96 10.68 -7.11
N VAL A 59 -13.03 10.08 -7.59
CA VAL A 59 -14.27 10.79 -7.90
C VAL A 59 -15.21 10.70 -6.70
N LEU A 60 -15.72 11.84 -6.24
CA LEU A 60 -16.57 11.94 -5.06
C LEU A 60 -18.05 12.08 -5.47
N HIS A 61 -18.95 11.59 -4.61
CA HIS A 61 -20.35 12.04 -4.60
C HIS A 61 -20.42 13.58 -4.63
N PRO A 62 -21.35 14.21 -5.39
CA PRO A 62 -22.49 13.64 -6.13
C PRO A 62 -22.22 13.27 -7.60
N SER A 63 -20.95 13.16 -8.01
CA SER A 63 -20.56 12.95 -9.41
C SER A 63 -21.11 11.65 -10.03
N LYS A 64 -21.17 11.60 -11.36
CA LYS A 64 -21.61 10.43 -12.14
C LYS A 64 -20.59 10.06 -13.21
N ILE A 65 -20.42 8.77 -13.46
CA ILE A 65 -19.59 8.23 -14.55
C ILE A 65 -20.45 7.22 -15.30
N ASP A 66 -20.53 7.34 -16.62
CA ASP A 66 -21.29 6.43 -17.50
C ASP A 66 -22.75 6.18 -17.07
N GLY A 67 -23.38 7.20 -16.47
CA GLY A 67 -24.76 7.14 -15.96
C GLY A 67 -24.89 6.58 -14.54
N GLU A 68 -23.84 5.99 -13.99
CA GLU A 68 -23.81 5.47 -12.62
C GLU A 68 -23.33 6.52 -11.62
N GLN A 69 -23.96 6.56 -10.45
CA GLN A 69 -23.72 7.59 -9.44
C GLN A 69 -23.01 7.01 -8.22
N TYR A 70 -22.06 7.78 -7.69
CA TYR A 70 -21.47 7.53 -6.39
C TYR A 70 -22.49 7.80 -5.28
N LYS A 71 -22.64 6.86 -4.34
CA LYS A 71 -23.64 6.95 -3.25
C LYS A 71 -22.95 6.98 -1.91
N ILE A 72 -23.29 7.94 -1.05
CA ILE A 72 -22.83 7.94 0.34
C ILE A 72 -23.45 6.72 1.05
N LEU A 73 -22.61 5.93 1.71
CA LEU A 73 -23.03 4.76 2.50
C LEU A 73 -22.97 5.05 3.99
N VAL A 74 -21.93 5.76 4.43
CA VAL A 74 -21.74 6.18 5.81
C VAL A 74 -21.37 7.65 5.78
N ASP A 75 -22.21 8.47 6.41
CA ASP A 75 -22.02 9.91 6.55
C ASP A 75 -21.61 10.20 8.00
N THR A 76 -20.31 10.17 8.25
CA THR A 76 -19.72 10.41 9.58
C THR A 76 -18.37 11.09 9.41
N GLU A 77 -17.81 11.59 10.51
CA GLU A 77 -16.51 12.25 10.48
C GLU A 77 -15.39 11.30 10.02
N LEU A 78 -14.36 11.87 9.39
CA LEU A 78 -13.18 11.12 9.02
C LEU A 78 -12.43 10.71 10.29
N VAL A 79 -12.01 9.45 10.34
CA VAL A 79 -11.13 8.96 11.41
C VAL A 79 -9.67 9.00 10.96
N SER A 80 -8.76 8.96 11.92
CA SER A 80 -7.32 8.89 11.66
C SER A 80 -6.97 7.71 10.75
N CYS A 81 -6.05 7.94 9.80
CA CYS A 81 -5.53 6.89 8.95
C CYS A 81 -4.91 5.75 9.79
N PRO A 82 -5.30 4.49 9.56
CA PRO A 82 -4.67 3.35 10.20
C PRO A 82 -3.16 3.35 9.98
N GLY A 83 -2.39 3.08 11.03
CA GLY A 83 -0.93 3.14 10.98
C GLY A 83 -0.31 2.22 9.93
N TRP A 84 -0.91 1.06 9.67
CA TRP A 84 -0.43 0.12 8.65
C TRP A 84 -0.60 0.67 7.23
N ILE A 85 -1.64 1.47 6.96
CA ILE A 85 -1.82 2.19 5.69
C ILE A 85 -0.76 3.28 5.57
N ALA A 86 -0.56 4.08 6.63
CA ALA A 86 0.43 5.15 6.65
C ALA A 86 1.88 4.65 6.49
N ARG A 87 2.18 3.45 7.03
CA ARG A 87 3.48 2.77 6.89
C ARG A 87 3.62 1.97 5.60
N GLY A 88 2.54 1.79 4.84
CA GLY A 88 2.53 1.00 3.60
C GLY A 88 2.74 -0.50 3.81
N GLU A 89 2.28 -1.03 4.95
CA GLU A 89 2.37 -2.43 5.34
C GLU A 89 1.31 -3.28 4.61
N GLY A 90 1.47 -3.39 3.30
CA GLY A 90 0.61 -4.20 2.46
C GLY A 90 1.08 -5.64 2.34
N VAL A 91 0.14 -6.59 2.27
CA VAL A 91 0.39 -7.93 1.71
C VAL A 91 0.42 -7.77 0.20
N ARG A 92 1.62 -7.61 -0.35
CA ARG A 92 1.82 -7.79 -1.78
C ARG A 92 1.60 -9.26 -2.07
N ASP A 93 0.69 -9.57 -2.98
CA ASP A 93 0.73 -10.85 -3.68
C ASP A 93 2.04 -10.86 -4.48
N ASP A 94 3.13 -11.29 -3.84
CA ASP A 94 4.09 -12.08 -4.59
C ASP A 94 3.30 -13.30 -5.10
N PRO A 95 3.35 -13.61 -6.41
CA PRO A 95 2.68 -14.80 -6.92
C PRO A 95 3.12 -16.00 -6.08
N GLU A 96 2.11 -16.81 -5.73
CA GLU A 96 2.16 -17.96 -4.82
C GLU A 96 3.50 -18.71 -4.83
N PRO A 97 4.05 -19.08 -3.66
CA PRO A 97 5.38 -19.68 -3.58
C PRO A 97 5.36 -21.06 -4.21
N GLU A 98 5.92 -21.18 -5.42
CA GLU A 98 6.50 -22.45 -5.85
C GLU A 98 7.58 -22.82 -4.84
N GLN A 99 7.22 -23.81 -4.04
CA GLN A 99 8.04 -24.68 -3.18
C GLN A 99 9.50 -24.26 -2.98
N ALA A 100 9.80 -23.97 -1.72
CA ALA A 100 11.14 -23.79 -1.20
C ALA A 100 12.12 -24.85 -1.69
N THR A 101 13.02 -24.47 -2.60
CA THR A 101 14.38 -24.99 -2.66
C THR A 101 15.33 -23.87 -3.11
N GLY A 102 16.29 -23.52 -2.26
CA GLY A 102 17.42 -22.66 -2.62
C GLY A 102 17.16 -21.16 -2.53
N SER A 103 18.09 -20.46 -1.91
CA SER A 103 18.20 -19.01 -1.90
C SER A 103 18.36 -18.43 -3.32
N GLU A 104 17.28 -18.33 -4.09
CA GLU A 104 17.30 -17.60 -5.34
C GLU A 104 17.21 -16.10 -5.06
N LYS A 105 18.30 -15.41 -5.41
CA LYS A 105 18.31 -13.95 -5.46
C LYS A 105 17.21 -13.52 -6.45
N PRO A 106 16.42 -12.49 -6.13
CA PRO A 106 15.37 -12.04 -7.03
C PRO A 106 15.94 -11.74 -8.41
N LYS A 107 15.51 -12.51 -9.41
CA LYS A 107 15.98 -12.42 -10.80
C LYS A 107 15.85 -11.00 -11.36
N TRP A 108 14.79 -10.28 -10.93
CA TRP A 108 14.54 -8.89 -11.33
C TRP A 108 15.69 -7.93 -10.97
N VAL A 109 16.42 -8.13 -9.87
CA VAL A 109 17.52 -7.24 -9.47
C VAL A 109 18.69 -7.43 -10.42
N SER A 110 19.07 -8.68 -10.67
CA SER A 110 20.15 -9.05 -11.58
C SER A 110 19.84 -8.59 -13.01
N ASP A 111 18.63 -8.85 -13.49
CA ASP A 111 18.18 -8.48 -14.82
C ASP A 111 18.19 -6.95 -14.99
N LEU A 112 17.67 -6.21 -14.01
CA LEU A 112 17.61 -4.76 -14.06
C LEU A 112 19.02 -4.14 -14.03
N ILE A 113 19.93 -4.65 -13.19
CA ILE A 113 21.34 -4.21 -13.17
C ILE A 113 22.02 -4.47 -14.52
N LEU A 114 21.79 -5.64 -15.11
CA LEU A 114 22.46 -6.05 -16.34
C LEU A 114 22.01 -5.24 -17.56
N HIS A 115 20.70 -5.01 -17.67
CA HIS A 115 20.08 -4.44 -18.88
C HIS A 115 19.83 -2.94 -18.82
N GLY A 116 19.88 -2.33 -17.64
CA GLY A 116 19.53 -0.92 -17.48
C GLY A 116 18.02 -0.68 -17.61
N SER A 117 17.58 0.56 -17.35
CA SER A 117 16.19 0.96 -17.54
C SER A 117 15.96 1.64 -18.89
N SER A 118 14.77 1.45 -19.47
CA SER A 118 14.29 2.22 -20.62
C SER A 118 13.86 3.65 -20.23
N SER A 119 13.66 4.50 -21.25
CA SER A 119 13.29 5.90 -21.08
C SER A 119 11.96 6.03 -20.33
N GLY A 120 11.89 6.95 -19.37
CA GLY A 120 10.70 7.19 -18.56
C GLY A 120 10.58 6.35 -17.28
N ARG A 121 11.34 5.26 -17.12
CA ARG A 121 11.25 4.36 -15.94
C ARG A 121 12.46 4.37 -15.00
N ARG A 122 13.56 4.98 -15.42
CA ARG A 122 14.85 5.00 -14.69
C ARG A 122 14.76 5.53 -13.26
N ASN A 123 13.91 6.53 -12.99
CA ASN A 123 13.73 7.06 -11.63
C ASN A 123 13.05 6.06 -10.70
N GLU A 124 12.03 5.36 -11.19
CA GLU A 124 11.31 4.33 -10.44
C GLU A 124 12.20 3.11 -10.21
N ASP A 125 12.91 2.67 -11.24
CA ASP A 125 13.80 1.52 -11.18
C ASP A 125 15.04 1.78 -10.31
N ALA A 126 15.59 3.00 -10.33
CA ALA A 126 16.62 3.43 -9.37
C ALA A 126 16.09 3.35 -7.94
N ALA A 127 14.86 3.85 -7.70
CA ALA A 127 14.29 3.80 -6.37
C ALA A 127 14.05 2.37 -5.86
N ARG A 128 13.64 1.46 -6.74
CA ARG A 128 13.46 0.03 -6.45
C ARG A 128 14.79 -0.65 -6.12
N LEU A 129 15.84 -0.40 -6.90
CA LEU A 129 17.18 -0.96 -6.65
C LEU A 129 17.74 -0.48 -5.31
N VAL A 130 17.69 0.83 -5.04
CA VAL A 130 18.19 1.42 -3.80
C VAL A 130 17.43 0.88 -2.59
N GLY A 131 16.10 0.85 -2.65
CA GLY A 131 15.27 0.32 -1.58
C GLY A 131 15.54 -1.16 -1.29
N TYR A 132 15.77 -1.97 -2.34
CA TYR A 132 16.12 -3.38 -2.19
C TYR A 132 17.43 -3.58 -1.42
N PHE A 133 18.51 -2.90 -1.83
CA PHE A 133 19.81 -3.04 -1.18
C PHE A 133 19.81 -2.47 0.25
N TRP A 134 19.14 -1.33 0.47
CA TRP A 134 19.04 -0.74 1.80
C TRP A 134 18.27 -1.64 2.79
N ASN A 135 17.17 -2.25 2.35
CA ASN A 135 16.40 -3.19 3.17
C ASN A 135 17.21 -4.47 3.51
N LYS A 136 18.19 -4.83 2.68
CA LYS A 136 19.18 -5.89 2.97
C LYS A 136 20.35 -5.42 3.86
N GLY A 137 20.32 -4.18 4.33
CA GLY A 137 21.33 -3.63 5.22
C GLY A 137 22.63 -3.20 4.52
N VAL A 138 22.61 -3.04 3.20
CA VAL A 138 23.79 -2.57 2.45
C VAL A 138 24.00 -1.08 2.71
N GLY A 139 25.23 -0.70 3.02
CA GLY A 139 25.62 0.70 3.27
C GLY A 139 25.41 1.57 2.02
N LYS A 140 25.02 2.84 2.23
CA LYS A 140 24.75 3.80 1.16
C LYS A 140 25.91 3.92 0.15
N ASP A 141 27.14 3.99 0.64
CA ASP A 141 28.36 4.04 -0.14
C ASP A 141 28.52 2.81 -1.06
N ILE A 142 28.21 1.61 -0.54
CA ILE A 142 28.23 0.38 -1.32
C ILE A 142 27.11 0.37 -2.36
N ILE A 143 25.92 0.86 -2.00
CA ILE A 143 24.78 1.00 -2.94
C ILE A 143 25.16 1.93 -4.11
N GLU A 144 25.82 3.06 -3.83
CA GLU A 144 26.29 3.98 -4.87
C GLU A 144 27.25 3.27 -5.84
N GLN A 145 28.18 2.45 -5.35
CA GLN A 145 29.11 1.71 -6.20
C GLN A 145 28.43 0.63 -7.04
N ILE A 146 27.41 -0.05 -6.50
CA ILE A 146 26.66 -1.08 -7.22
C ILE A 146 25.80 -0.50 -8.33
N ILE A 147 25.15 0.64 -8.10
CA ILE A 147 24.14 1.21 -9.02
C ILE A 147 24.75 2.17 -10.04
N SER A 148 25.94 2.75 -9.79
CA SER A 148 26.59 3.65 -10.75
C SER A 148 26.81 3.02 -12.14
N PRO A 149 27.31 1.77 -12.28
CA PRO A 149 27.45 1.10 -13.58
C PRO A 149 26.11 0.82 -14.27
N TRP A 150 25.01 0.73 -13.52
CA TRP A 150 23.67 0.56 -14.07
C TRP A 150 23.13 1.85 -14.71
N ALA A 151 23.52 3.02 -14.19
CA ALA A 151 23.11 4.31 -14.75
C ALA A 151 23.58 4.50 -16.21
N GLU A 152 24.78 4.03 -16.52
CA GLU A 152 25.35 4.06 -17.89
C GLU A 152 24.60 3.13 -18.85
N ARG A 153 23.98 2.06 -18.33
CA ARG A 153 23.21 1.07 -19.10
C ARG A 153 21.78 1.54 -19.39
N CYS A 154 21.30 2.55 -18.67
CA CYS A 154 19.99 3.14 -18.93
C CYS A 154 19.94 3.81 -20.31
N LYS A 155 18.77 3.83 -20.93
CA LYS A 155 18.55 4.46 -22.24
C LYS A 155 17.43 5.51 -22.15
N PRO A 156 17.73 6.82 -22.19
CA PRO A 156 19.08 7.42 -22.24
C PRO A 156 19.84 7.28 -20.90
N PRO A 157 21.19 7.41 -20.92
CA PRO A 157 22.00 7.29 -19.71
C PRO A 157 21.47 8.15 -18.57
N PHE A 158 21.53 7.62 -17.37
CA PHE A 158 21.00 8.29 -16.19
C PHE A 158 22.09 9.18 -15.57
N ASP A 159 21.79 10.46 -15.34
CA ASP A 159 22.78 11.41 -14.80
C ASP A 159 23.19 10.98 -13.39
N LEU A 160 24.49 10.80 -13.16
CA LEU A 160 25.00 10.31 -11.88
C LEU A 160 24.73 11.27 -10.71
N ARG A 161 24.57 12.58 -10.96
CA ARG A 161 24.17 13.54 -9.93
C ARG A 161 22.70 13.34 -9.57
N GLU A 162 21.83 13.13 -10.55
CA GLU A 162 20.42 12.78 -10.32
C GLU A 162 20.29 11.45 -9.55
N LEU A 163 21.06 10.44 -9.94
CA LEU A 163 21.11 9.15 -9.23
C LEU A 163 21.52 9.31 -7.77
N ARG A 164 22.57 10.09 -7.48
CA ARG A 164 23.00 10.36 -6.08
C ARG A 164 21.93 11.07 -5.27
N VAL A 165 21.13 11.94 -5.88
CA VAL A 165 19.98 12.58 -5.21
C VAL A 165 18.92 11.53 -4.86
N VAL A 166 18.59 10.62 -5.78
CA VAL A 166 17.66 9.50 -5.52
C VAL A 166 18.17 8.61 -4.38
N ILE A 167 19.44 8.20 -4.43
CA ILE A 167 20.07 7.37 -3.39
C ILE A 167 20.02 8.06 -2.04
N ARG A 168 20.42 9.34 -1.97
CA ARG A 168 20.40 10.14 -0.74
C ARG A 168 18.98 10.27 -0.20
N SER A 169 18.02 10.58 -1.04
CA SER A 169 16.61 10.75 -0.66
C SER A 169 16.08 9.49 0.01
N ILE A 170 16.30 8.33 -0.62
CA ILE A 170 15.81 7.04 -0.12
C ILE A 170 16.53 6.61 1.17
N CYS A 171 17.86 6.70 1.21
CA CYS A 171 18.61 6.30 2.40
C CYS A 171 18.30 7.21 3.59
N SER A 172 18.16 8.52 3.38
CA SER A 172 17.85 9.48 4.47
C SER A 172 16.42 9.31 4.96
N TYR A 173 15.46 9.09 4.04
CA TYR A 173 14.07 8.79 4.37
C TYR A 173 13.96 7.50 5.20
N GLN A 174 14.63 6.43 4.77
CA GLN A 174 14.60 5.14 5.47
C GLN A 174 15.38 5.14 6.79
N GLN A 175 16.45 5.96 6.91
CA GLN A 175 17.18 6.14 8.16
C GLN A 175 16.37 6.93 9.19
N ASN A 176 15.69 8.00 8.78
CA ASN A 176 14.77 8.74 9.64
C ASN A 176 13.59 7.87 10.07
N ALA A 177 13.03 7.07 9.15
CA ALA A 177 11.96 6.11 9.48
C ALA A 177 12.37 5.06 10.53
N ARG A 178 13.63 4.59 10.51
CA ARG A 178 14.16 3.65 11.53
C ARG A 178 14.48 4.31 12.87
N SER A 179 14.83 5.60 12.87
CA SER A 179 15.27 6.31 14.08
C SER A 179 14.11 6.77 14.95
N HIS A 180 12.91 6.97 14.38
CA HIS A 180 11.70 7.37 15.10
C HIS A 180 10.90 6.17 15.65
N GLY A 181 11.53 5.25 16.38
CA GLY A 181 10.86 4.10 17.00
C GLY A 181 9.58 4.49 17.77
N VAL A 182 8.41 4.30 17.14
CA VAL A 182 7.10 4.69 17.68
C VAL A 182 6.74 3.72 18.80
N LEU A 183 6.88 4.20 20.03
CA LEU A 183 6.29 3.65 21.26
C LEU A 183 4.88 4.23 21.42
N ASP A 184 3.88 3.36 21.56
CA ASP A 184 2.47 3.74 21.75
C ASP A 184 2.24 4.50 23.09
N PRO A 185 1.44 5.58 23.12
CA PRO A 185 0.82 6.06 24.35
C PRO A 185 -0.53 5.35 24.62
N PRO A 186 -0.93 5.19 25.90
CA PRO A 186 -2.02 4.31 26.30
C PRO A 186 -3.39 4.88 25.91
N VAL A 187 -4.24 4.01 25.33
CA VAL A 187 -5.65 4.31 25.07
C VAL A 187 -6.40 4.42 26.41
N MET A 188 -6.83 5.63 26.77
CA MET A 188 -7.84 5.81 27.81
C MET A 188 -9.17 5.27 27.31
N THR A 189 -9.64 4.22 27.97
CA THR A 189 -10.99 3.67 27.78
C THR A 189 -12.01 4.64 28.38
N SER A 190 -13.02 5.02 27.60
CA SER A 190 -14.28 5.50 28.16
C SER A 190 -15.44 4.76 27.50
N SER A 191 -16.36 4.36 28.36
CA SER A 191 -17.42 3.37 28.18
C SER A 191 -18.62 3.89 27.39
N ALA A 192 -19.41 2.91 26.93
CA ALA A 192 -20.84 2.97 26.62
C ALA A 192 -21.26 3.42 25.19
N MET A 193 -21.65 2.46 24.35
CA MET A 193 -23.04 2.00 24.22
C MET A 193 -23.16 1.05 23.02
N SER A 194 -23.71 -0.13 23.28
CA SER A 194 -23.94 -1.19 22.30
C SER A 194 -24.99 -0.76 21.27
N THR A 195 -24.62 -0.70 20.00
CA THR A 195 -25.55 -0.81 18.87
C THR A 195 -24.88 -1.65 17.79
N THR A 196 -25.42 -2.85 17.58
CA THR A 196 -25.03 -3.79 16.53
C THR A 196 -25.34 -3.23 15.14
N PRO A 197 -24.37 -3.23 14.20
CA PRO A 197 -24.63 -2.87 12.80
C PRO A 197 -25.31 -4.01 12.00
N PRO A 198 -26.03 -3.68 10.92
CA PRO A 198 -27.03 -4.55 10.27
C PRO A 198 -26.46 -5.73 9.44
N TRP A 199 -25.16 -6.01 9.47
CA TRP A 199 -24.59 -7.17 8.77
C TRP A 199 -24.39 -8.40 9.66
N SER A 200 -24.80 -8.32 10.93
CA SER A 200 -24.87 -9.50 11.81
C SER A 200 -26.15 -10.30 11.56
N VAL A 201 -26.23 -11.12 10.50
CA VAL A 201 -27.24 -12.19 10.45
C VAL A 201 -26.72 -13.46 9.77
N SER A 202 -26.52 -14.47 10.62
CA SER A 202 -27.02 -15.85 10.53
C SER A 202 -26.84 -16.62 9.22
N ALA A 203 -26.06 -17.69 9.32
CA ALA A 203 -26.26 -18.90 8.53
C ALA A 203 -27.74 -19.32 8.59
N ARG A 204 -28.35 -19.58 7.44
CA ARG A 204 -29.60 -20.36 7.35
C ARG A 204 -29.24 -21.85 7.30
N PRO A 205 -29.87 -22.73 8.09
CA PRO A 205 -29.78 -24.16 7.86
C PRO A 205 -30.67 -24.57 6.65
N PRO A 206 -30.30 -25.62 5.90
CA PRO A 206 -31.15 -26.17 4.84
C PRO A 206 -32.37 -26.93 5.40
N PRO A 207 -33.45 -27.07 4.60
CA PRO A 207 -34.74 -27.56 5.09
C PRO A 207 -34.74 -29.08 5.37
N LEU A 208 -35.48 -29.44 6.42
CA LEU A 208 -35.83 -30.83 6.74
C LEU A 208 -36.73 -31.40 5.64
N ILE A 209 -36.30 -32.50 5.02
CA ILE A 209 -37.14 -33.31 4.15
C ILE A 209 -37.85 -34.34 5.05
N HIS A 210 -39.16 -34.17 5.24
CA HIS A 210 -40.01 -35.23 5.78
C HIS A 210 -40.37 -36.22 4.65
N SER A 211 -40.17 -37.51 4.93
CA SER A 211 -40.91 -38.62 4.32
C SER A 211 -41.91 -39.15 5.34
#